data_AF-A0A3D3CLZ8-F1
#
_entry.id   AF-A0A3D3CLZ8-F1
#
_cell.length_a   1.000
_cell.length_b   1.000
_cell.length_c   1.000
_cell.angle_alpha   90.00
_cell.angle_beta   90.00
_cell.angle_gamma   90.00
#
_symmetry.space_group_name_H-M   'P 1'
#
loop_
_entity.id
_entity.type
_entity.pdbx_description
1 polymer ?
#
loop_
_entity_poly.entity_id
_entity_poly.type
_entity_poly.pdbx_seq_one_letter_code
_entity_poly.pdbx_strand_id
1 'polypeptide(L)' 'IVTFQQQGRERQFRTVEDYDTENVSQKVLRIIMSYTDYVNRTVWFK' A
#
# COMPACT_ATOMS: atom_id res chain seq x y z
N ILE A 1 5.83 -8.43 5.05
CA ILE A 1 4.80 -8.86 4.08
C ILE A 1 4.48 -7.63 3.23
N VAL A 2 4.55 -7.73 1.89
CA VAL A 2 4.43 -6.66 0.85
C VAL A 2 5.69 -5.83 0.49
N THR A 3 6.87 -6.04 1.07
CA THR A 3 8.09 -5.35 0.58
C THR A 3 8.79 -6.06 -0.59
N PHE A 4 8.30 -7.23 -1.01
CA PHE A 4 8.97 -8.06 -2.02
C PHE A 4 8.37 -7.95 -3.43
N GLN A 5 7.38 -7.08 -3.67
CA GLN A 5 6.79 -6.88 -5.01
C GLN A 5 7.68 -6.05 -5.96
N GLN A 6 8.98 -5.92 -5.66
CA GLN A 6 9.94 -5.16 -6.45
C GLN A 6 10.94 -6.05 -7.21
N GLN A 7 10.60 -7.32 -7.46
CA GLN A 7 11.41 -8.17 -8.33
C GLN A 7 10.53 -8.97 -9.30
N GLY A 8 10.49 -8.51 -10.56
CA GLY A 8 10.04 -9.34 -11.67
C GLY A 8 9.16 -8.60 -12.67
N ARG A 9 9.80 -7.84 -13.56
CA ARG A 9 9.46 -7.49 -14.96
C ARG A 9 8.03 -7.13 -15.41
N GLU A 10 6.98 -7.31 -14.62
CA GLU A 10 5.61 -6.89 -14.90
C GLU A 10 4.95 -6.50 -13.57
N ARG A 11 4.48 -5.24 -13.46
CA ARG A 11 3.63 -4.86 -12.33
C ARG A 11 2.38 -5.74 -12.40
N GLN A 12 2.15 -6.60 -11.39
CA GLN A 12 0.96 -7.47 -11.29
C GLN A 12 -0.35 -6.67 -11.36
N PHE A 13 -0.29 -5.39 -10.98
CA PHE A 13 -1.42 -4.48 -11.00
C PHE A 13 -1.09 -3.31 -11.92
N ARG A 14 -2.08 -2.91 -12.72
CA ARG A 14 -2.00 -1.64 -13.45
C ARG A 14 -1.89 -0.50 -12.45
N THR A 15 -0.90 0.36 -12.64
CA THR A 15 -0.79 1.58 -11.85
C THR A 15 -1.82 2.57 -12.36
N VAL A 16 -2.61 3.11 -11.44
CA VAL A 16 -3.51 4.23 -11.72
C VAL A 16 -2.63 5.44 -12.05
N GLU A 17 -2.96 6.17 -13.12
CA GLU A 17 -2.15 7.31 -13.61
C GLU A 17 -1.86 8.34 -12.50
N ASP A 18 -2.86 8.66 -11.68
CA ASP A 18 -2.72 9.56 -10.52
C ASP A 18 -1.71 9.06 -9.46
N TYR A 19 -1.37 7.78 -9.49
CA TYR A 19 -0.40 7.15 -8.58
C TYR A 19 0.95 6.87 -9.24
N ASP A 20 1.11 7.14 -10.55
CA ASP A 20 2.38 7.04 -11.28
C ASP A 20 3.22 8.32 -11.14
N THR A 21 3.16 8.93 -9.96
CA THR A 21 3.99 10.05 -9.56
C THR A 21 5.06 9.56 -8.57
N GLU A 22 6.23 10.19 -8.59
CA GLU A 22 7.35 9.82 -7.74
C GLU A 22 6.93 9.70 -6.26
N ASN A 23 7.12 8.51 -5.69
CA ASN A 23 6.89 8.17 -4.28
C ASN A 23 5.45 8.34 -3.75
N VAL A 24 4.45 8.70 -4.57
CA VAL A 24 3.04 8.86 -4.12
C VAL A 24 2.49 7.54 -3.59
N SER A 25 2.61 6.47 -4.37
CA SER A 25 2.17 5.12 -3.98
C SER A 25 2.77 4.68 -2.64
N GLN A 26 4.04 5.01 -2.38
CA GLN A 26 4.71 4.66 -1.12
C GLN A 26 4.15 5.47 0.07
N LYS A 27 3.85 6.76 -0.13
CA LYS A 27 3.25 7.61 0.90
C LYS A 27 1.84 7.14 1.27
N VAL A 28 1.02 6.80 0.28
CA VAL A 28 -0.34 6.26 0.49
C VAL A 28 -0.28 4.96 1.30
N LEU A 29 0.61 4.03 0.93
CA LEU A 29 0.79 2.80 1.67
C LEU A 29 1.21 3.04 3.12
N ARG A 30 2.13 3.98 3.38
CA ARG A 30 2.54 4.35 4.74
C ARG A 30 1.37 4.85 5.59
N ILE A 31 0.49 5.68 5.00
CA ILE A 31 -0.71 6.17 5.69
C ILE A 31 -1.63 4.99 6.04
N ILE A 32 -1.98 4.14 5.06
CA ILE A 32 -2.85 2.98 5.32
C ILE A 32 -2.25 2.11 6.44
N MET A 33 -0.94 1.81 6.35
CA MET A 33 -0.23 1.02 7.34
C MET A 33 -0.21 1.68 8.73
N SER A 34 -0.11 3.01 8.83
CA SER A 34 -0.12 3.71 10.13
C SER A 34 -1.48 3.63 10.83
N TYR A 35 -2.56 3.42 10.08
CA TYR A 35 -3.91 3.26 10.66
C TYR A 35 -4.30 1.79 10.92
N THR A 36 -3.42 0.83 10.65
CA THR A 36 -3.74 -0.61 10.81
C THR A 36 -4.20 -0.94 12.22
N ASP A 37 -3.55 -0.37 13.24
CA ASP A 37 -3.93 -0.60 14.65
C ASP A 37 -5.33 -0.07 14.97
N TYR A 38 -5.70 1.08 14.42
CA TYR A 38 -7.04 1.64 14.57
C TYR A 38 -8.10 0.72 13.93
N VAL A 39 -7.82 0.22 12.72
CA VAL A 39 -8.73 -0.69 12.00
C VAL A 39 -8.87 -2.03 12.73
N ASN A 40 -7.76 -2.59 13.24
CA ASN A 40 -7.78 -3.81 14.04
C ASN A 40 -8.70 -3.67 15.26
N ARG A 41 -8.60 -2.55 15.99
CA ARG A 41 -9.41 -2.30 17.19
C ARG A 41 -10.88 -2.01 16.88
N THR A 42 -11.15 -1.24 15.83
CA THR A 42 -12.46 -0.57 15.65
C THR A 42 -13.34 -1.24 14.60
N VAL A 43 -12.75 -1.94 13.63
CA VAL A 43 -13.48 -2.52 12.49
C VAL A 43 -13.43 -4.04 12.54
N TRP A 44 -12.23 -4.61 12.72
CA TRP A 44 -12.07 -6.07 12.73
C TRP A 44 -12.24 -6.71 14.10
N PHE A 45 -12.21 -5.91 15.18
CA PHE A 45 -12.32 -6.37 16.57
C PHE A 45 -11.42 -7.58 16.87
N LYS A 46 -10.17 -7.48 16.39
CA LYS A 46 -9.13 -8.48 16.63
C LYS A 46 -8.47 -8.32 18.00
#